data_AF-A0A1F9VRI3-F1
#
_entry.id   AF-A0A1F9VRI3-F1
#
_cell.length_a   1.000
_cell.length_b   1.000
_cell.length_c   1.000
_cell.angle_alpha   90.00
_cell.angle_beta   90.00
_cell.angle_gamma   90.00
#
_symmetry.space_group_name_H-M   'P 1'
#
loop_
_entity.id
_entity.type
_entity.pdbx_description
1 polymer ?
#
loop_
_entity_poly.entity_id
_entity_poly.type
_entity_poly.pdbx_seq_one_letter_code
_entity_poly.pdbx_strand_id
1 'polypeptide(L)'
;MILSITITCILFLAPILRGSWDLWAQTLIHMATLGGALLWFSFKILTGTFPVHDHAYRKKLWSLAALAAASIYFSPLYGVSAVHGLNVFNGLFLLWALPLMRQEQRRQIDKALHMMVWILLVLSVQQRWEAPAQAYEHFPPSTLVTANAYAGFLVMAVPLSYLWNDVVLLAGLLAALWWTGSVGAWLSLSCALILYFLFRRKKILFWVGLSVGALCLLSALDKLTGDSLAHRWHWWLAAGRMSLARPLLGFGPGTFAYLLPAFKVLSPEKGMGSLYAHQAVLEWAAEWGLPATALWLSFVAAAARNLNKARKVALLAGLIHSLGDFTLSIPSNFWLFCYLVAYTQPESSEHVNIPGPRKPWLLAGALCAGVFISGFIVAPWRAQRKLVKAREIYSETRDLPRALSLLQEAARLAPRQPDAYLLMAQLTPDFQRKLDWQARGARLNPYRPKSWKDLADLQKHLGQTEQARETLRQARRYIPWLTE
;
A
#
# COMPACT_ATOMS: atom_id res chain seq x y z
N MET A 1 -22.15 -3.33 -15.73
CA MET A 1 -22.70 -2.74 -14.49
C MET A 1 -21.95 -3.25 -13.26
N ILE A 2 -21.90 -4.56 -12.98
CA ILE A 2 -21.22 -5.13 -11.79
C ILE A 2 -19.80 -4.60 -11.59
N LEU A 3 -18.89 -4.73 -12.57
CA LEU A 3 -17.52 -4.20 -12.45
C LEU A 3 -17.48 -2.69 -12.16
N SER A 4 -18.39 -1.92 -12.76
CA SER A 4 -18.46 -0.47 -12.53
C SER A 4 -18.79 -0.15 -11.08
N ILE A 5 -19.77 -0.86 -10.51
CA ILE A 5 -20.15 -0.70 -9.11
C ILE A 5 -18.97 -1.10 -8.22
N THR A 6 -18.32 -2.22 -8.51
CA THR A 6 -17.16 -2.69 -7.73
C THR A 6 -16.00 -1.70 -7.74
N ILE A 7 -15.59 -1.20 -8.91
CA ILE A 7 -14.53 -0.20 -9.02
C ILE A 7 -14.93 1.11 -8.34
N THR A 8 -16.18 1.55 -8.51
CA THR A 8 -16.71 2.71 -7.78
C THR A 8 -16.60 2.49 -6.28
N CYS A 9 -16.99 1.33 -5.74
CA CYS A 9 -16.84 1.03 -4.31
C CYS A 9 -15.38 1.13 -3.86
N ILE A 10 -14.42 0.61 -4.62
CA ILE A 10 -12.98 0.71 -4.29
C ILE A 10 -12.55 2.19 -4.24
N LEU A 11 -12.79 2.94 -5.31
CA LEU A 11 -12.29 4.32 -5.44
C LEU A 11 -13.05 5.32 -4.55
N PHE A 12 -14.29 5.01 -4.20
CA PHE A 12 -15.15 5.86 -3.37
C PHE A 12 -14.95 5.58 -1.87
N LEU A 13 -15.00 4.31 -1.45
CA LEU A 13 -14.89 3.95 -0.03
C LEU A 13 -13.45 4.04 0.47
N ALA A 14 -12.44 3.77 -0.38
CA ALA A 14 -11.07 3.70 0.09
C ALA A 14 -10.55 5.00 0.72
N PRO A 15 -10.74 6.19 0.10
CA PRO A 15 -10.33 7.44 0.72
C PRO A 15 -11.11 7.72 2.00
N ILE A 16 -12.43 7.48 2.01
CA ILE A 16 -13.33 7.73 3.15
C ILE A 16 -12.95 6.88 4.37
N LEU A 17 -12.58 5.61 4.14
CA LEU A 17 -12.18 4.66 5.18
C LEU A 17 -10.69 4.79 5.52
N ARG A 18 -10.28 6.01 5.88
CA ARG A 18 -8.89 6.35 6.28
C ARG A 18 -7.82 6.01 5.26
N GLY A 19 -8.07 6.30 3.99
CA GLY A 19 -7.16 5.94 2.89
C GLY A 19 -6.92 4.43 2.75
N SER A 20 -7.74 3.63 3.42
CA SER A 20 -7.64 2.18 3.62
C SER A 20 -6.35 1.71 4.28
N TRP A 21 -5.91 2.45 5.30
CA TRP A 21 -4.78 2.05 6.15
C TRP A 21 -5.12 0.95 7.14
N ASP A 22 -6.29 1.04 7.76
CA ASP A 22 -6.67 0.12 8.83
C ASP A 22 -7.05 -1.26 8.24
N LEU A 23 -6.60 -2.33 8.90
CA LEU A 23 -6.79 -3.70 8.41
C LEU A 23 -8.26 -4.09 8.20
N TRP A 24 -9.17 -3.58 9.04
CA TRP A 24 -10.60 -3.85 8.89
C TRP A 24 -11.18 -3.16 7.64
N ALA A 25 -10.73 -1.94 7.32
CA ALA A 25 -11.14 -1.20 6.14
C ALA A 25 -10.61 -1.85 4.87
N GLN A 26 -9.33 -2.28 4.88
CA GLN A 26 -8.75 -3.10 3.82
C GLN A 26 -9.57 -4.37 3.60
N THR A 27 -9.86 -5.12 4.67
CA THR A 27 -10.66 -6.35 4.61
C THR A 27 -12.02 -6.11 3.95
N LEU A 28 -12.73 -5.03 4.33
CA LEU A 28 -14.02 -4.68 3.74
C LEU A 28 -13.90 -4.43 2.23
N ILE A 29 -12.89 -3.68 1.78
CA ILE A 29 -12.71 -3.35 0.36
C ILE A 29 -12.25 -4.56 -0.44
N HIS A 30 -11.37 -5.40 0.11
CA HIS A 30 -10.98 -6.66 -0.54
C HIS A 30 -12.17 -7.62 -0.68
N MET A 31 -13.04 -7.71 0.35
CA MET A 31 -14.26 -8.50 0.27
C MET A 31 -15.25 -7.95 -0.76
N ALA A 32 -15.42 -6.62 -0.84
CA ALA A 32 -16.25 -5.99 -1.88
C ALA A 32 -15.69 -6.24 -3.29
N THR A 33 -14.36 -6.18 -3.43
CA THR A 33 -13.66 -6.47 -4.70
C THR A 33 -13.85 -7.93 -5.11
N LEU A 34 -13.63 -8.87 -4.19
CA LEU A 34 -13.81 -10.29 -4.42
C LEU A 34 -15.27 -10.63 -4.77
N GLY A 35 -16.23 -10.15 -3.98
CA GLY A 35 -17.65 -10.39 -4.23
C GLY A 35 -18.09 -9.84 -5.58
N GLY A 36 -17.69 -8.62 -5.91
CA GLY A 36 -17.94 -8.00 -7.22
C GLY A 36 -17.32 -8.77 -8.39
N ALA A 37 -16.07 -9.19 -8.25
CA ALA A 37 -15.37 -9.99 -9.26
C ALA A 37 -16.05 -11.35 -9.47
N LEU A 38 -16.42 -12.05 -8.39
CA LEU A 38 -17.11 -13.35 -8.45
C LEU A 38 -18.50 -13.23 -9.09
N LEU A 39 -19.28 -12.22 -8.72
CA LEU A 39 -20.59 -11.97 -9.31
C LEU A 39 -20.47 -11.69 -10.80
N TRP A 40 -19.52 -10.84 -11.20
CA TRP A 40 -19.28 -10.55 -12.60
C TRP A 40 -18.80 -11.77 -13.38
N PHE A 41 -17.84 -12.52 -12.84
CA PHE A 41 -17.29 -13.73 -13.46
C PHE A 41 -18.37 -14.80 -13.65
N SER A 42 -19.17 -15.03 -12.61
CA SER A 42 -20.30 -15.96 -12.63
C SER A 42 -21.32 -15.58 -13.71
N PHE A 43 -21.67 -14.28 -13.79
CA PHE A 43 -22.56 -13.78 -14.83
C PHE A 43 -21.98 -14.04 -16.24
N LYS A 44 -20.68 -13.80 -16.45
CA LYS A 44 -20.02 -14.05 -17.74
C LYS A 44 -19.95 -15.54 -18.11
N ILE A 45 -19.76 -16.43 -17.14
CA ILE A 45 -19.85 -17.88 -17.37
C ILE A 45 -21.26 -18.25 -17.84
N LEU A 46 -22.29 -17.74 -17.16
CA LEU A 46 -23.69 -18.04 -17.49
C LEU A 46 -24.06 -17.55 -18.89
N THR A 47 -23.67 -16.32 -19.26
CA THR A 47 -23.90 -15.80 -20.62
C THR A 47 -23.06 -16.51 -21.69
N GLY A 48 -21.98 -17.20 -21.30
CA GLY A 48 -21.12 -17.96 -22.20
C GLY A 48 -20.16 -17.11 -23.03
N THR A 49 -20.03 -15.82 -22.73
CA THR A 49 -19.20 -14.86 -23.46
C THR A 49 -18.31 -14.10 -22.48
N PHE A 50 -17.00 -14.27 -22.61
CA PHE A 50 -16.02 -13.68 -21.71
C PHE A 50 -15.16 -12.64 -22.45
N PRO A 51 -15.21 -11.35 -22.07
CA PRO A 51 -14.33 -10.36 -22.68
C PRO A 51 -12.89 -10.60 -22.23
N VAL A 52 -11.95 -10.57 -23.17
CA VAL A 52 -10.51 -10.75 -22.89
C VAL A 52 -9.74 -9.57 -23.41
N HIS A 53 -8.61 -9.25 -22.79
CA HIS A 53 -7.67 -8.24 -23.29
C HIS A 53 -6.91 -8.72 -24.51
N ASP A 54 -6.42 -7.77 -25.30
CA ASP A 54 -5.33 -7.98 -26.27
C ASP A 54 -4.21 -8.84 -25.65
N HIS A 55 -3.66 -9.72 -26.48
CA HIS A 55 -2.69 -10.72 -26.05
C HIS A 55 -1.44 -10.11 -25.38
N ALA A 56 -0.92 -8.99 -25.90
CA ALA A 56 0.30 -8.38 -25.36
C ALA A 56 0.04 -7.74 -23.99
N TYR A 57 -1.06 -7.00 -23.85
CA TYR A 57 -1.48 -6.44 -22.55
C TYR A 57 -1.73 -7.54 -21.52
N ARG A 58 -2.46 -8.59 -21.92
CA ARG A 58 -2.76 -9.76 -21.08
C ARG A 58 -1.50 -10.44 -20.58
N LYS A 59 -0.55 -10.75 -21.47
CA LYS A 59 0.74 -11.38 -21.11
C LYS A 59 1.48 -10.55 -20.07
N LYS A 60 1.60 -9.25 -20.33
CA LYS A 60 2.28 -8.30 -19.44
C LYS A 60 1.64 -8.24 -18.04
N LEU A 61 0.31 -8.19 -17.99
CA LEU A 61 -0.45 -8.12 -16.75
C LEU A 61 -0.31 -9.42 -15.92
N TRP A 62 -0.41 -10.58 -16.58
CA TRP A 62 -0.21 -11.87 -15.90
C TRP A 62 1.23 -12.06 -15.42
N SER A 63 2.23 -11.59 -16.18
CA SER A 63 3.62 -11.60 -15.71
C SER A 63 3.80 -10.76 -14.45
N LEU A 64 3.19 -9.57 -14.40
CA LEU A 64 3.24 -8.72 -13.21
C LEU A 64 2.53 -9.38 -12.02
N ALA A 65 1.34 -9.94 -12.24
CA ALA A 65 0.58 -10.64 -11.21
C ALA A 65 1.34 -11.87 -10.67
N ALA A 66 2.00 -12.64 -11.55
CA ALA A 66 2.79 -13.80 -11.17
C ALA A 66 4.03 -13.39 -10.34
N LEU A 67 4.74 -12.34 -10.75
CA LEU A 67 5.89 -11.83 -10.01
C LEU A 67 5.47 -11.27 -8.63
N ALA A 68 4.37 -10.54 -8.56
CA ALA A 68 3.82 -10.05 -7.29
C ALA A 68 3.39 -11.20 -6.37
N ALA A 69 2.71 -12.21 -6.90
CA ALA A 69 2.32 -13.40 -6.14
C ALA A 69 3.54 -14.19 -5.64
N ALA A 70 4.57 -14.35 -6.48
CA ALA A 70 5.82 -14.99 -6.10
C ALA A 70 6.55 -14.21 -5.00
N SER A 71 6.62 -12.88 -5.13
CA SER A 71 7.18 -11.99 -4.10
C SER A 71 6.50 -12.17 -2.75
N ILE A 72 5.15 -12.22 -2.73
CA ILE A 72 4.37 -12.49 -1.51
C ILE A 72 4.67 -13.88 -0.95
N TYR A 73 4.58 -14.92 -1.79
CA TYR A 73 4.70 -16.32 -1.36
C TYR A 73 6.09 -16.64 -0.79
N PHE A 74 7.15 -16.18 -1.45
CA PHE A 74 8.54 -16.39 -1.06
C PHE A 74 9.08 -15.31 -0.11
N SER A 75 8.23 -14.38 0.34
CA SER A 75 8.58 -13.40 1.37
C SER A 75 9.04 -14.10 2.66
N PRO A 76 10.17 -13.69 3.26
CA PRO A 76 10.56 -14.18 4.58
C PRO A 76 9.62 -13.65 5.68
N LEU A 77 8.77 -12.67 5.37
CA LEU A 77 7.77 -12.07 6.24
C LEU A 77 6.36 -12.29 5.66
N TYR A 78 6.08 -13.52 5.20
CA TYR A 78 4.83 -13.87 4.54
C TYR A 78 3.57 -13.37 5.27
N GLY A 79 3.49 -13.48 6.59
CA GLY A 79 2.31 -13.05 7.35
C GLY A 79 1.99 -11.55 7.24
N VAL A 80 3.02 -10.71 7.07
CA VAL A 80 2.90 -9.28 6.78
C VAL A 80 2.62 -9.08 5.30
N SER A 81 3.42 -9.72 4.45
CA SER A 81 3.35 -9.54 3.00
C SER A 81 2.04 -9.99 2.37
N ALA A 82 1.44 -11.06 2.90
CA ALA A 82 0.13 -11.55 2.49
C ALA A 82 -0.96 -10.47 2.64
N VAL A 83 -0.95 -9.73 3.76
CA VAL A 83 -1.94 -8.70 4.05
C VAL A 83 -1.77 -7.51 3.11
N HIS A 84 -0.56 -6.97 3.03
CA HIS A 84 -0.29 -5.83 2.16
C HIS A 84 -0.36 -6.19 0.67
N GLY A 85 -0.10 -7.45 0.31
CA GLY A 85 -0.27 -7.98 -1.04
C GLY A 85 -1.70 -7.89 -1.57
N LEU A 86 -2.71 -7.90 -0.69
CA LEU A 86 -4.10 -7.67 -1.09
C LEU A 86 -4.32 -6.27 -1.67
N ASN A 87 -3.56 -5.26 -1.22
CA ASN A 87 -3.60 -3.91 -1.81
C ASN A 87 -3.06 -3.92 -3.24
N VAL A 88 -2.01 -4.72 -3.51
CA VAL A 88 -1.47 -4.94 -4.86
C VAL A 88 -2.49 -5.65 -5.74
N PHE A 89 -3.19 -6.67 -5.22
CA PHE A 89 -4.24 -7.38 -5.96
C PHE A 89 -5.40 -6.48 -6.35
N ASN A 90 -5.84 -5.54 -5.49
CA ASN A 90 -6.83 -4.53 -5.87
C ASN A 90 -6.32 -3.63 -7.01
N GLY A 91 -5.04 -3.22 -6.97
CA GLY A 91 -4.43 -2.45 -8.06
C GLY A 91 -4.39 -3.23 -9.39
N LEU A 92 -4.01 -4.51 -9.33
CA LEU A 92 -4.03 -5.42 -10.49
C LEU A 92 -5.45 -5.66 -11.01
N PHE A 93 -6.43 -5.77 -10.10
CA PHE A 93 -7.84 -5.86 -10.46
C PHE A 93 -8.30 -4.61 -11.20
N LEU A 94 -7.88 -3.40 -10.81
CA LEU A 94 -8.21 -2.17 -11.55
C LEU A 94 -7.58 -2.17 -12.96
N LEU A 95 -6.31 -2.57 -13.08
CA LEU A 95 -5.64 -2.73 -14.37
C LEU A 95 -6.34 -3.76 -15.28
N TRP A 96 -6.89 -4.82 -14.71
CA TRP A 96 -7.61 -5.87 -15.42
C TRP A 96 -9.06 -5.47 -15.76
N ALA A 97 -9.82 -4.95 -14.80
CA ALA A 97 -11.25 -4.78 -14.96
C ALA A 97 -11.60 -3.58 -15.85
N LEU A 98 -10.88 -2.47 -15.72
CA LEU A 98 -11.26 -1.22 -16.39
C LEU A 98 -11.23 -1.30 -17.93
N PRO A 99 -10.24 -1.93 -18.59
CA PRO A 99 -10.24 -2.09 -20.04
C PRO A 99 -11.40 -2.96 -20.57
N LEU A 100 -11.96 -3.85 -19.74
CA LEU A 100 -13.11 -4.71 -20.10
C LEU A 100 -14.46 -3.98 -20.03
N MET A 101 -14.45 -2.72 -19.59
CA MET A 101 -15.65 -1.91 -19.40
C MET A 101 -15.89 -0.95 -20.55
N ARG A 102 -17.19 -0.74 -20.85
CA ARG A 102 -17.66 0.27 -21.79
C ARG A 102 -17.29 1.68 -21.34
N GLN A 103 -17.09 2.59 -22.28
CA GLN A 103 -16.79 3.99 -21.98
C GLN A 103 -17.86 4.65 -21.07
N GLU A 104 -19.14 4.32 -21.25
CA GLU A 104 -20.23 4.83 -20.41
C GLU A 104 -20.04 4.45 -18.93
N GLN A 105 -19.65 3.22 -18.66
CA GLN A 105 -19.41 2.74 -17.29
C GLN A 105 -18.19 3.42 -16.67
N ARG A 106 -17.14 3.66 -17.48
CA ARG A 106 -15.97 4.44 -17.02
C ARG A 106 -16.36 5.89 -16.67
N ARG A 107 -17.28 6.50 -17.41
CA ARG A 107 -17.84 7.83 -17.07
C ARG A 107 -18.64 7.80 -15.76
N GLN A 108 -19.36 6.71 -15.48
CA GLN A 108 -20.04 6.54 -14.18
C GLN A 108 -19.03 6.47 -13.03
N ILE A 109 -17.92 5.76 -13.21
CA ILE A 109 -16.82 5.77 -12.22
C ILE A 109 -16.24 7.18 -12.06
N ASP A 110 -15.98 7.91 -13.16
CA ASP A 110 -15.50 9.30 -13.08
C ASP A 110 -16.46 10.20 -12.28
N LYS A 111 -17.78 10.06 -12.46
CA LYS A 111 -18.79 10.81 -11.69
C LYS A 111 -18.76 10.47 -10.19
N ALA A 112 -18.64 9.20 -9.86
CA ALA A 112 -18.54 8.78 -8.45
C ALA A 112 -17.23 9.26 -7.81
N LEU A 113 -16.13 9.21 -8.56
CA LEU A 113 -14.84 9.77 -8.13
C LEU A 113 -14.98 11.28 -7.89
N HIS A 114 -15.59 12.02 -8.82
CA HIS A 114 -15.86 13.46 -8.67
C HIS A 114 -16.65 13.76 -7.39
N MET A 115 -17.72 13.02 -7.12
CA MET A 115 -18.51 13.15 -5.89
C MET A 115 -17.69 12.85 -4.62
N MET A 116 -16.87 11.81 -4.61
CA MET A 116 -16.02 11.52 -3.45
C MET A 116 -14.98 12.63 -3.22
N VAL A 117 -14.40 13.21 -4.27
CA VAL A 117 -13.44 14.32 -4.14
C VAL A 117 -14.11 15.53 -3.48
N TRP A 118 -15.37 15.81 -3.81
CA TRP A 118 -16.17 16.83 -3.12
C TRP A 118 -16.36 16.51 -1.63
N ILE A 119 -16.69 15.27 -1.28
CA ILE A 119 -16.83 14.83 0.13
C ILE A 119 -15.52 15.07 0.89
N LEU A 120 -14.38 14.67 0.32
CA LEU A 120 -13.08 14.88 0.97
C LEU A 120 -12.76 16.37 1.16
N LEU A 121 -13.09 17.20 0.18
CA LEU A 121 -12.92 18.65 0.28
C LEU A 121 -13.77 19.22 1.41
N VAL A 122 -15.07 18.92 1.45
CA VAL A 122 -15.99 19.39 2.51
C VAL A 122 -15.49 18.98 3.90
N LEU A 123 -15.09 17.72 4.06
CA LEU A 123 -14.53 17.24 5.33
C LEU A 123 -13.23 17.96 5.70
N SER A 124 -12.36 18.26 4.73
CA SER A 124 -11.13 19.02 5.00
C SER A 124 -11.40 20.48 5.40
N VAL A 125 -12.43 21.10 4.82
CA VAL A 125 -12.88 22.46 5.19
C VAL A 125 -13.47 22.43 6.60
N GLN A 126 -14.32 21.46 6.91
CA GLN A 126 -14.89 21.29 8.25
C GLN A 126 -13.79 21.11 9.30
N GLN A 127 -12.84 20.19 9.07
CA GLN A 127 -11.69 20.00 9.96
C GLN A 127 -10.86 21.27 10.15
N ARG A 128 -10.66 22.04 9.07
CA ARG A 128 -9.92 23.30 9.16
C ARG A 128 -10.66 24.36 9.98
N TRP A 129 -12.00 24.36 9.92
CA TRP A 129 -12.84 25.30 10.65
C TRP A 129 -12.97 24.94 12.14
N GLU A 130 -13.11 23.66 12.46
CA GLU A 130 -13.27 23.16 13.82
C GLU A 130 -11.96 23.05 14.60
N ALA A 131 -10.81 23.01 13.91
CA ALA A 131 -9.51 22.92 14.56
C ALA A 131 -9.29 24.14 15.47
N PRO A 132 -9.10 23.95 16.80
CA PRO A 132 -8.82 25.06 17.69
C PRO A 132 -7.55 25.79 17.27
N ALA A 133 -7.43 27.08 17.56
CA ALA A 133 -6.30 27.90 17.13
C ALA A 133 -4.92 27.39 17.63
N GLN A 134 -4.89 26.49 18.60
CA GLN A 134 -3.64 25.85 19.08
C GLN A 134 -3.36 24.52 18.35
N ALA A 135 -4.35 23.95 17.68
CA ALA A 135 -4.21 22.78 16.81
C ALA A 135 -3.77 23.16 15.37
N TYR A 136 -3.33 24.40 15.12
CA TYR A 136 -2.85 24.82 13.79
C TYR A 136 -1.60 24.05 13.30
N GLU A 137 -0.92 23.31 14.18
CA GLU A 137 0.11 22.34 13.79
C GLU A 137 -0.45 21.10 13.09
N HIS A 138 -1.76 20.82 13.23
CA HIS A 138 -2.43 19.69 12.62
C HIS A 138 -3.05 20.09 11.28
N PHE A 139 -2.26 19.93 10.22
CA PHE A 139 -2.74 20.02 8.83
C PHE A 139 -3.90 19.03 8.58
N PRO A 140 -5.01 19.45 7.94
CA PRO A 140 -6.21 18.60 7.81
C PRO A 140 -5.91 17.41 6.89
N PRO A 141 -6.02 16.16 7.39
CA PRO A 141 -5.82 14.98 6.55
C PRO A 141 -7.09 14.59 5.77
N SER A 142 -8.19 15.35 5.92
CA SER A 142 -9.53 14.91 5.54
C SER A 142 -9.81 13.58 6.24
N THR A 143 -10.20 12.55 5.51
CA THR A 143 -10.32 11.20 6.06
C THR A 143 -9.00 10.44 6.06
N LEU A 144 -7.98 10.82 5.28
CA LEU A 144 -6.76 10.02 5.12
C LEU A 144 -5.92 9.95 6.41
N VAL A 145 -4.90 9.09 6.41
CA VAL A 145 -4.09 8.86 7.62
C VAL A 145 -3.24 10.04 8.06
N THR A 146 -2.79 10.87 7.13
CA THR A 146 -1.90 12.01 7.37
C THR A 146 -2.12 13.08 6.31
N ALA A 147 -1.72 14.32 6.60
CA ALA A 147 -1.78 15.41 5.64
C ALA A 147 -0.93 15.15 4.39
N ASN A 148 0.20 14.45 4.52
CA ASN A 148 1.03 14.05 3.37
C ASN A 148 0.33 13.02 2.48
N ALA A 149 -0.38 12.05 3.08
CA ALA A 149 -1.21 11.11 2.33
C ALA A 149 -2.31 11.86 1.56
N TYR A 150 -2.95 12.84 2.19
CA TYR A 150 -3.98 13.67 1.54
C TYR A 150 -3.38 14.57 0.44
N ALA A 151 -2.23 15.20 0.67
CA ALA A 151 -1.53 15.97 -0.34
C ALA A 151 -1.19 15.11 -1.58
N GLY A 152 -0.72 13.89 -1.35
CA GLY A 152 -0.48 12.90 -2.40
C GLY A 152 -1.74 12.53 -3.19
N PHE A 153 -2.90 12.49 -2.54
CA PHE A 153 -4.19 12.32 -3.21
C PHE A 153 -4.56 13.56 -4.04
N LEU A 154 -4.44 14.75 -3.43
CA LEU A 154 -4.80 16.03 -4.03
C LEU A 154 -4.01 16.35 -5.30
N VAL A 155 -2.71 16.03 -5.37
CA VAL A 155 -1.92 16.24 -6.59
C VAL A 155 -2.40 15.43 -7.78
N MET A 156 -3.10 14.32 -7.55
CA MET A 156 -3.78 13.56 -8.60
C MET A 156 -5.20 14.10 -8.87
N ALA A 157 -5.91 14.56 -7.84
CA ALA A 157 -7.29 15.06 -7.98
C ALA A 157 -7.39 16.45 -8.62
N VAL A 158 -6.43 17.35 -8.37
CA VAL A 158 -6.42 18.73 -8.90
C VAL A 158 -6.47 18.77 -10.44
N PRO A 159 -5.66 17.99 -11.18
CA PRO A 159 -5.80 17.97 -12.64
C PRO A 159 -7.12 17.34 -13.10
N LEU A 160 -7.72 16.43 -12.32
CA LEU A 160 -9.00 15.83 -12.66
C LEU A 160 -10.17 16.80 -12.51
N SER A 161 -10.18 17.69 -11.52
CA SER A 161 -11.23 18.72 -11.41
C SER A 161 -11.22 19.70 -12.58
N TYR A 162 -10.04 20.02 -13.12
CA TYR A 162 -9.93 20.75 -14.39
C TYR A 162 -10.56 19.97 -15.55
N LEU A 163 -10.37 18.65 -15.63
CA LEU A 163 -11.00 17.82 -16.66
C LEU A 163 -12.53 17.78 -16.54
N TRP A 164 -13.06 17.81 -15.32
CA TRP A 164 -14.50 17.84 -15.04
C TRP A 164 -15.13 19.22 -15.29
N ASN A 165 -14.33 20.25 -15.62
CA ASN A 165 -14.74 21.65 -15.72
C ASN A 165 -15.38 22.19 -14.43
N ASP A 166 -14.93 21.69 -13.27
CA ASP A 166 -15.44 22.11 -11.97
C ASP A 166 -14.44 23.09 -11.33
N VAL A 167 -14.61 24.37 -11.63
CA VAL A 167 -13.70 25.44 -11.19
C VAL A 167 -13.76 25.65 -9.67
N VAL A 168 -14.94 25.47 -9.06
CA VAL A 168 -15.11 25.61 -7.61
C VAL A 168 -14.36 24.48 -6.91
N LEU A 169 -14.50 23.24 -7.37
CA LEU A 169 -13.74 22.12 -6.86
C LEU A 169 -12.24 22.34 -7.04
N LEU A 170 -11.80 22.78 -8.22
CA LEU A 170 -10.39 23.07 -8.49
C LEU A 170 -9.81 24.08 -7.48
N ALA A 171 -10.49 25.21 -7.27
CA ALA A 171 -10.06 26.22 -6.31
C ALA A 171 -10.03 25.66 -4.87
N GLY A 172 -11.08 24.92 -4.48
CA GLY A 172 -11.15 24.27 -3.17
C GLY A 172 -10.03 23.25 -2.95
N LEU A 173 -9.69 22.43 -3.95
CA LEU A 173 -8.60 21.46 -3.85
C LEU A 173 -7.22 22.12 -3.77
N LEU A 174 -7.00 23.25 -4.48
CA LEU A 174 -5.77 24.02 -4.36
C LEU A 174 -5.64 24.65 -2.96
N ALA A 175 -6.73 25.15 -2.39
CA ALA A 175 -6.76 25.63 -1.02
C ALA A 175 -6.50 24.50 -0.01
N ALA A 176 -7.13 23.32 -0.20
CA ALA A 176 -6.87 22.15 0.62
C ALA A 176 -5.40 21.67 0.50
N LEU A 177 -4.82 21.72 -0.70
CA LEU A 177 -3.42 21.38 -0.92
C LEU A 177 -2.49 22.35 -0.19
N TRP A 178 -2.81 23.64 -0.20
CA TRP A 178 -2.11 24.65 0.59
C TRP A 178 -2.18 24.33 2.09
N TRP A 179 -3.37 24.00 2.59
CA TRP A 179 -3.57 23.63 3.99
C TRP A 179 -2.83 22.37 4.42
N THR A 180 -2.43 21.48 3.50
CA THR A 180 -1.62 20.31 3.88
C THR A 180 -0.20 20.65 4.31
N GLY A 181 0.31 21.84 3.95
CA GLY A 181 1.71 22.24 4.20
C GLY A 181 2.77 21.42 3.43
N SER A 182 2.34 20.56 2.50
CA SER A 182 3.24 19.67 1.76
C SER A 182 3.93 20.39 0.59
N VAL A 183 5.20 20.77 0.82
CA VAL A 183 6.06 21.39 -0.21
C VAL A 183 6.34 20.41 -1.35
N GLY A 184 6.54 19.13 -1.03
CA GLY A 184 6.75 18.07 -2.04
C GLY A 184 5.58 17.97 -3.00
N ALA A 185 4.35 18.11 -2.51
CA ALA A 185 3.15 18.01 -3.32
C ALA A 185 3.06 19.16 -4.35
N TRP A 186 3.32 20.41 -3.93
CA TRP A 186 3.39 21.55 -4.84
C TRP A 186 4.51 21.41 -5.87
N LEU A 187 5.72 21.01 -5.45
CA LEU A 187 6.83 20.75 -6.37
C LEU A 187 6.49 19.68 -7.40
N SER A 188 5.81 18.61 -6.99
CA SER A 188 5.40 17.53 -7.89
C SER A 188 4.39 17.99 -8.93
N LEU A 189 3.40 18.80 -8.53
CA LEU A 189 2.39 19.36 -9.42
C LEU A 189 3.03 20.35 -10.41
N SER A 190 3.90 21.23 -9.93
CA SER A 190 4.67 22.16 -10.77
C SER A 190 5.55 21.42 -11.77
N CYS A 191 6.30 20.40 -11.33
CA CYS A 191 7.14 19.60 -12.20
C CYS A 191 6.31 18.85 -13.26
N ALA A 192 5.17 18.28 -12.88
CA ALA A 192 4.26 17.64 -13.82
C ALA A 192 3.70 18.61 -14.87
N LEU A 193 3.35 19.84 -14.47
CA LEU A 193 2.94 20.91 -15.40
C LEU A 193 4.09 21.30 -16.35
N ILE A 194 5.30 21.52 -15.82
CA ILE A 194 6.48 21.84 -16.62
C ILE A 194 6.76 20.73 -17.64
N LEU A 195 6.89 19.48 -17.21
CA LEU A 195 7.15 18.34 -18.10
C LEU A 195 6.06 18.17 -19.16
N TYR A 196 4.81 18.42 -18.79
CA TYR A 196 3.69 18.35 -19.73
C TYR A 196 3.75 19.47 -20.79
N PHE A 197 4.10 20.70 -20.39
CA PHE A 197 4.10 21.87 -21.27
C PHE A 197 5.45 22.17 -21.95
N LEU A 198 6.56 21.56 -21.52
CA LEU A 198 7.90 21.73 -22.10
C LEU A 198 7.91 21.44 -23.61
N PHE A 199 7.09 20.48 -24.04
CA PHE A 199 6.99 20.06 -25.44
C PHE A 199 5.79 20.68 -26.17
N ARG A 200 5.18 21.76 -25.64
CA ARG A 200 3.96 22.36 -26.19
C ARG A 200 4.07 23.90 -26.29
N ARG A 201 3.46 24.48 -27.32
CA ARG A 201 3.47 25.94 -27.59
C ARG A 201 2.73 26.81 -26.54
N LYS A 202 2.11 26.24 -25.50
CA LYS A 202 1.36 26.99 -24.48
C LYS A 202 2.28 27.47 -23.35
N LYS A 203 2.96 28.60 -23.58
CA LYS A 203 3.97 29.17 -22.67
C LYS A 203 3.42 29.55 -21.28
N ILE A 204 2.16 29.98 -21.15
CA ILE A 204 1.62 30.51 -19.88
C ILE A 204 1.64 29.48 -18.75
N LEU A 205 1.09 28.27 -18.97
CA LEU A 205 1.03 27.24 -17.92
C LEU A 205 2.41 26.68 -17.57
N PHE A 206 3.35 26.72 -18.51
CA PHE A 206 4.76 26.42 -18.23
C PHE A 206 5.34 27.45 -17.25
N TRP A 207 5.14 28.75 -17.49
CA TRP A 207 5.62 29.80 -16.60
C TRP A 207 4.94 29.77 -15.23
N VAL A 208 3.63 29.49 -15.17
CA VAL A 208 2.93 29.29 -13.88
C VAL A 208 3.58 28.13 -13.10
N GLY A 209 3.80 26.98 -13.76
CA GLY A 209 4.48 25.84 -13.13
C GLY A 209 5.89 26.20 -12.67
N LEU A 210 6.65 26.95 -13.46
CA LEU A 210 7.99 27.41 -13.10
C LEU A 210 7.97 28.36 -11.89
N SER A 211 7.08 29.35 -11.86
CA SER A 211 6.98 30.32 -10.77
C SER A 211 6.56 29.66 -9.46
N VAL A 212 5.51 28.82 -9.49
CA VAL A 212 5.09 28.06 -8.30
C VAL A 212 6.20 27.10 -7.85
N GLY A 213 6.83 26.41 -8.80
CA GLY A 213 7.98 25.54 -8.50
C GLY A 213 9.13 26.29 -7.83
N ALA A 214 9.49 27.47 -8.32
CA ALA A 214 10.54 28.32 -7.75
C ALA A 214 10.19 28.77 -6.32
N LEU A 215 8.97 29.25 -6.08
CA LEU A 215 8.51 29.63 -4.74
C LEU A 215 8.55 28.44 -3.77
N CYS A 216 8.10 27.26 -4.21
CA CYS A 216 8.14 26.06 -3.38
C CYS A 216 9.58 25.58 -3.13
N LEU A 217 10.50 25.74 -4.08
CA LEU A 217 11.92 25.46 -3.87
C LEU A 217 12.49 26.38 -2.79
N LEU A 218 12.17 27.68 -2.82
CA LEU A 218 12.59 28.60 -1.76
C LEU A 218 12.06 28.17 -0.38
N SER A 219 10.78 27.78 -0.28
CA SER A 219 10.22 27.22 0.96
C SER A 219 10.80 25.85 1.33
N ALA A 220 11.29 25.08 0.35
CA ALA A 220 11.94 23.79 0.58
C ALA A 220 13.35 23.95 1.12
N LEU A 221 14.08 25.01 0.76
CA LEU A 221 15.47 25.22 1.20
C LEU A 221 15.60 25.17 2.73
N ASP A 222 14.64 25.76 3.45
CA ASP A 222 14.57 25.72 4.92
C ASP A 222 14.34 24.29 5.46
N LYS A 223 13.58 23.46 4.72
CA LYS A 223 13.34 22.05 5.06
C LYS A 223 14.51 21.13 4.68
N LEU A 224 15.33 21.52 3.71
CA LEU A 224 16.44 20.72 3.19
C LEU A 224 17.65 20.68 4.14
N THR A 225 17.78 21.64 5.05
CA THR A 225 18.88 21.72 6.02
C THR A 225 18.65 20.92 7.31
N GLY A 226 17.49 20.27 7.47
CA GLY A 226 17.15 19.53 8.70
C GLY A 226 17.44 18.02 8.65
N ASP A 227 17.44 17.39 9.84
CA ASP A 227 17.63 15.95 10.05
C ASP A 227 16.71 15.06 9.20
N SER A 228 15.57 15.60 8.75
CA SER A 228 14.61 14.90 7.91
C SER A 228 15.19 14.40 6.58
N LEU A 229 16.08 15.17 5.94
CA LEU A 229 16.72 14.76 4.68
C LEU A 229 17.73 13.64 4.93
N ALA A 230 18.53 13.77 6.00
CA ALA A 230 19.48 12.76 6.41
C ALA A 230 18.75 11.43 6.71
N HIS A 231 17.67 11.45 7.47
CA HIS A 231 16.86 10.26 7.74
C HIS A 231 16.32 9.61 6.45
N ARG A 232 15.77 10.41 5.51
CA ARG A 232 15.31 9.92 4.21
C ARG A 232 16.42 9.26 3.39
N TRP A 233 17.61 9.87 3.37
CA TRP A 233 18.76 9.28 2.71
C TRP A 233 19.11 7.90 3.28
N HIS A 234 19.08 7.75 4.60
CA HIS A 234 19.30 6.44 5.23
C HIS A 234 18.21 5.43 4.87
N TRP A 235 16.94 5.85 4.78
CA TRP A 235 15.84 4.98 4.35
C TRP A 235 15.99 4.55 2.88
N TRP A 236 16.42 5.45 1.99
CA TRP A 236 16.69 5.14 0.58
C TRP A 236 17.85 4.18 0.44
N LEU A 237 18.94 4.39 1.18
CA LEU A 237 20.08 3.50 1.19
C LEU A 237 19.70 2.11 1.72
N ALA A 238 18.87 2.04 2.76
CA ALA A 238 18.32 0.77 3.26
C ALA A 238 17.46 0.07 2.19
N ALA A 239 16.54 0.78 1.54
CA ALA A 239 15.72 0.24 0.45
C ALA A 239 16.59 -0.27 -0.73
N GLY A 240 17.64 0.46 -1.09
CA GLY A 240 18.61 0.05 -2.11
C GLY A 240 19.34 -1.24 -1.71
N ARG A 241 19.83 -1.33 -0.46
CA ARG A 241 20.46 -2.55 0.06
C ARG A 241 19.50 -3.75 0.11
N MET A 242 18.24 -3.52 0.47
CA MET A 242 17.20 -4.55 0.42
C MET A 242 16.98 -5.03 -1.02
N SER A 243 16.89 -4.11 -1.98
CA SER A 243 16.75 -4.43 -3.40
C SER A 243 17.93 -5.29 -3.90
N LEU A 244 19.15 -4.96 -3.49
CA LEU A 244 20.35 -5.72 -3.85
C LEU A 244 20.45 -7.07 -3.14
N ALA A 245 19.92 -7.21 -1.94
CA ALA A 245 19.91 -8.47 -1.20
C ALA A 245 18.93 -9.50 -1.77
N ARG A 246 17.82 -9.05 -2.37
CA ARG A 246 16.81 -9.93 -3.00
C ARG A 246 16.29 -9.36 -4.33
N PRO A 247 17.14 -9.25 -5.37
CA PRO A 247 16.83 -8.49 -6.57
C PRO A 247 15.66 -9.05 -7.38
N LEU A 248 15.42 -10.37 -7.34
CA LEU A 248 14.40 -10.99 -8.19
C LEU A 248 12.97 -10.83 -7.65
N LEU A 249 12.77 -11.09 -6.36
CA LEU A 249 11.43 -11.17 -5.75
C LEU A 249 11.23 -10.16 -4.62
N GLY A 250 12.26 -9.40 -4.26
CA GLY A 250 12.25 -8.54 -3.10
C GLY A 250 11.94 -9.32 -1.81
N PHE A 251 11.45 -8.59 -0.82
CA PHE A 251 11.06 -9.12 0.48
C PHE A 251 9.56 -9.31 0.68
N GLY A 252 8.73 -8.94 -0.28
CA GLY A 252 7.27 -8.95 -0.22
C GLY A 252 6.67 -7.56 0.04
N PRO A 253 5.48 -7.24 -0.52
CA PRO A 253 4.76 -5.98 -0.25
C PRO A 253 4.59 -5.66 1.25
N GLY A 254 4.76 -4.40 1.66
CA GLY A 254 4.57 -3.91 3.03
C GLY A 254 5.59 -4.41 4.06
N THR A 255 6.73 -4.94 3.63
CA THR A 255 7.75 -5.50 4.52
C THR A 255 8.86 -4.52 4.89
N PHE A 256 8.94 -3.36 4.21
CA PHE A 256 10.00 -2.37 4.41
C PHE A 256 10.24 -2.04 5.89
N ALA A 257 9.20 -1.60 6.60
CA ALA A 257 9.29 -1.19 8.01
C ALA A 257 9.87 -2.28 8.94
N TYR A 258 9.54 -3.54 8.67
CA TYR A 258 9.94 -4.69 9.47
C TYR A 258 11.40 -5.10 9.23
N LEU A 259 11.92 -4.78 8.04
CA LEU A 259 13.27 -5.12 7.61
C LEU A 259 14.25 -3.98 7.84
N LEU A 260 13.74 -2.74 7.88
CA LEU A 260 14.53 -1.54 8.07
C LEU A 260 15.57 -1.69 9.21
N PRO A 261 15.24 -2.22 10.41
CA PRO A 261 16.24 -2.42 11.46
C PRO A 261 17.45 -3.24 11.00
N ALA A 262 17.26 -4.33 10.24
CA ALA A 262 18.34 -5.18 9.77
C ALA A 262 19.23 -4.53 8.70
N PHE A 263 18.67 -3.60 7.91
CA PHE A 263 19.36 -2.95 6.78
C PHE A 263 19.90 -1.55 7.09
N LYS A 264 19.60 -1.01 8.28
CA LYS A 264 20.16 0.27 8.74
C LYS A 264 21.69 0.21 8.74
N VAL A 265 22.30 1.20 8.11
CA VAL A 265 23.69 1.57 8.38
C VAL A 265 23.72 2.00 9.85
N LEU A 266 24.67 1.50 10.62
CA LEU A 266 24.95 1.83 12.03
C LEU A 266 24.88 3.34 12.29
N SER A 267 23.69 3.89 12.47
CA SER A 267 23.51 5.21 13.03
C SER A 267 23.11 5.02 14.48
N PRO A 268 23.91 5.52 15.44
CA PRO A 268 23.66 5.38 16.88
C PRO A 268 22.38 6.08 17.36
N GLU A 269 21.69 6.80 16.48
CA GLU A 269 20.46 7.50 16.82
C GLU A 269 19.30 6.54 17.10
N LYS A 270 18.98 6.43 18.39
CA LYS A 270 17.72 5.89 18.89
C LYS A 270 16.57 6.70 18.28
N GLY A 271 15.89 6.19 17.25
CA GLY A 271 14.61 6.78 16.83
C GLY A 271 14.25 6.75 15.36
N MET A 272 15.13 6.36 14.44
CA MET A 272 14.82 6.37 13.00
C MET A 272 13.87 5.23 12.54
N GLY A 273 12.70 5.08 13.14
CA GLY A 273 11.64 4.25 12.60
C GLY A 273 10.99 4.95 11.41
N SER A 274 10.79 4.23 10.31
CA SER A 274 9.85 4.66 9.27
C SER A 274 9.06 3.46 8.78
N LEU A 275 7.81 3.72 8.42
CA LEU A 275 6.96 2.72 7.80
C LEU A 275 7.29 2.54 6.32
N TYR A 276 7.96 3.51 5.70
CA TYR A 276 8.18 3.62 4.26
C TYR A 276 9.56 4.13 3.91
N ALA A 277 10.01 3.85 2.69
CA ALA A 277 11.25 4.39 2.17
C ALA A 277 11.12 5.88 1.80
N HIS A 278 9.90 6.41 1.66
CA HIS A 278 9.63 7.73 1.07
C HIS A 278 10.17 7.88 -0.38
N GLN A 279 10.25 6.76 -1.09
CA GLN A 279 10.60 6.68 -2.51
C GLN A 279 9.96 5.39 -3.04
N ALA A 280 8.79 5.51 -3.67
CA ALA A 280 7.97 4.36 -4.02
C ALA A 280 8.65 3.38 -4.99
N VAL A 281 9.51 3.86 -5.90
CA VAL A 281 10.23 2.99 -6.84
C VAL A 281 11.28 2.13 -6.13
N LEU A 282 12.06 2.71 -5.21
CA LEU A 282 13.03 1.97 -4.39
C LEU A 282 12.31 1.02 -3.43
N GLU A 283 11.17 1.45 -2.87
CA GLU A 283 10.34 0.59 -2.02
C GLU A 283 9.79 -0.60 -2.82
N TRP A 284 9.22 -0.38 -4.01
CA TRP A 284 8.77 -1.46 -4.88
C TRP A 284 9.90 -2.38 -5.29
N ALA A 285 11.10 -1.86 -5.54
CA ALA A 285 12.27 -2.70 -5.85
C ALA A 285 12.67 -3.57 -4.65
N ALA A 286 12.66 -3.01 -3.45
CA ALA A 286 12.96 -3.72 -2.22
C ALA A 286 11.90 -4.78 -1.88
N GLU A 287 10.64 -4.48 -2.16
CA GLU A 287 9.51 -5.32 -1.78
C GLU A 287 9.13 -6.32 -2.88
N TRP A 288 8.98 -5.90 -4.13
CA TRP A 288 8.49 -6.75 -5.23
C TRP A 288 9.62 -7.34 -6.07
N GLY A 289 10.83 -6.80 -5.95
CA GLY A 289 11.98 -7.14 -6.79
C GLY A 289 12.05 -6.31 -8.07
N LEU A 290 13.26 -6.15 -8.59
CA LEU A 290 13.56 -5.35 -9.78
C LEU A 290 12.73 -5.75 -11.02
N PRO A 291 12.52 -7.05 -11.34
CA PRO A 291 11.70 -7.44 -12.49
C PRO A 291 10.25 -6.95 -12.39
N ALA A 292 9.63 -7.09 -11.22
CA ALA A 292 8.25 -6.66 -10.99
C ALA A 292 8.15 -5.12 -11.07
N THR A 293 9.10 -4.41 -10.46
CA THR A 293 9.17 -2.94 -10.51
C THR A 293 9.36 -2.43 -11.93
N ALA A 294 10.29 -3.00 -12.70
CA ALA A 294 10.51 -2.61 -14.09
C ALA A 294 9.27 -2.85 -14.96
N LEU A 295 8.61 -3.99 -14.77
CA LEU A 295 7.38 -4.32 -15.46
C LEU A 295 6.24 -3.35 -15.10
N TRP A 296 6.08 -3.02 -13.82
CA TRP A 296 5.14 -2.01 -13.35
C TRP A 296 5.42 -0.62 -13.95
N LEU A 297 6.66 -0.14 -13.90
CA LEU A 297 7.06 1.14 -14.49
C LEU A 297 6.81 1.19 -16.00
N SER A 298 6.94 0.07 -16.70
CA SER A 298 6.60 0.01 -18.11
C SER A 298 5.09 0.15 -18.38
N PHE A 299 4.20 -0.21 -17.44
CA PHE A 299 2.76 0.13 -17.55
C PHE A 299 2.55 1.62 -17.37
N VAL A 300 3.19 2.22 -16.37
CA VAL A 300 3.12 3.66 -16.10
C VAL A 300 3.63 4.45 -17.31
N ALA A 301 4.75 4.06 -17.90
CA ALA A 301 5.31 4.70 -19.09
C ALA A 301 4.39 4.58 -20.31
N ALA A 302 3.80 3.40 -20.54
CA ALA A 302 2.83 3.20 -21.62
C ALA A 302 1.58 4.06 -21.42
N ALA A 303 1.05 4.12 -20.19
CA ALA A 303 -0.10 4.95 -19.86
C ALA A 303 0.22 6.44 -20.05
N ALA A 304 1.37 6.89 -19.56
CA ALA A 304 1.84 8.25 -19.75
C ALA A 304 1.91 8.62 -21.24
N ARG A 305 2.23 7.71 -22.18
CA ARG A 305 2.24 8.09 -23.61
C ARG A 305 0.85 8.40 -24.15
N ASN A 306 -0.19 7.71 -23.67
CA ASN A 306 -1.54 7.70 -24.26
C ASN A 306 -2.58 8.57 -23.52
N LEU A 307 -2.29 9.07 -22.31
CA LEU A 307 -3.24 9.88 -21.55
C LEU A 307 -3.57 11.23 -22.19
N ASN A 308 -4.82 11.66 -22.00
CA ASN A 308 -5.23 13.04 -22.25
C ASN A 308 -4.48 14.02 -21.32
N LYS A 309 -4.60 15.32 -21.61
CA LYS A 309 -3.79 16.38 -21.00
C LYS A 309 -3.83 16.35 -19.47
N ALA A 310 -5.03 16.43 -18.91
CA ALA A 310 -5.27 16.53 -17.48
C ALA A 310 -4.86 15.26 -16.72
N ARG A 311 -5.28 14.09 -17.22
CA ARG A 311 -4.94 12.81 -16.57
C ARG A 311 -3.44 12.51 -16.63
N LYS A 312 -2.76 12.91 -17.71
CA LYS A 312 -1.29 12.82 -17.79
C LYS A 312 -0.62 13.63 -16.70
N VAL A 313 -1.06 14.87 -16.45
CA VAL A 313 -0.55 15.69 -15.35
C VAL A 313 -0.82 15.02 -14.01
N ALA A 314 -2.02 14.49 -13.77
CA ALA A 314 -2.34 13.75 -12.54
C ALA A 314 -1.41 12.54 -12.32
N LEU A 315 -1.22 11.72 -13.35
CA LEU A 315 -0.33 10.55 -13.29
C LEU A 315 1.12 10.95 -12.99
N LEU A 316 1.64 11.96 -13.70
CA LEU A 316 3.01 12.44 -13.50
C LEU A 316 3.19 13.07 -12.12
N ALA A 317 2.23 13.89 -11.66
CA ALA A 317 2.30 14.52 -10.35
C ALA A 317 2.32 13.47 -9.23
N GLY A 318 1.43 12.47 -9.28
CA GLY A 318 1.44 11.37 -8.33
C GLY A 318 2.74 10.57 -8.34
N LEU A 319 3.30 10.29 -9.52
CA LEU A 319 4.58 9.59 -9.66
C LEU A 319 5.75 10.41 -9.09
N ILE A 320 5.85 11.69 -9.46
CA ILE A 320 6.93 12.60 -9.02
C ILE A 320 6.85 12.82 -7.51
N HIS A 321 5.65 13.01 -6.96
CA HIS A 321 5.46 13.13 -5.51
C HIS A 321 5.98 11.89 -4.79
N SER A 322 5.77 10.71 -5.38
CA SER A 322 6.20 9.43 -4.84
C SER A 322 7.70 9.15 -4.98
N LEU A 323 8.46 10.00 -5.68
CA LEU A 323 9.92 9.98 -5.66
C LEU A 323 10.49 10.65 -4.41
N GLY A 324 9.70 11.44 -3.69
CA GLY A 324 10.12 12.11 -2.46
C GLY A 324 9.25 11.77 -1.24
N ASP A 325 8.16 11.02 -1.41
CA ASP A 325 7.26 10.66 -0.32
C ASP A 325 6.57 9.30 -0.52
N PHE A 326 5.89 8.78 0.51
CA PHE A 326 5.24 7.45 0.52
C PHE A 326 3.84 7.43 -0.10
N THR A 327 3.54 8.35 -1.00
CA THR A 327 2.17 8.56 -1.49
C THR A 327 1.54 7.31 -2.09
N LEU A 328 2.27 6.55 -2.90
CA LEU A 328 1.77 5.32 -3.51
C LEU A 328 1.87 4.08 -2.61
N SER A 329 2.35 4.22 -1.37
CA SER A 329 2.26 3.17 -0.36
C SER A 329 0.92 3.24 0.40
N ILE A 330 0.18 4.36 0.28
CA ILE A 330 -1.18 4.50 0.79
C ILE A 330 -2.18 3.84 -0.19
N PRO A 331 -2.98 2.85 0.25
CA PRO A 331 -3.82 2.07 -0.67
C PRO A 331 -4.79 2.91 -1.51
N SER A 332 -5.48 3.91 -0.93
CA SER A 332 -6.38 4.78 -1.71
C SER A 332 -5.67 5.52 -2.84
N ASN A 333 -4.45 6.01 -2.58
CA ASN A 333 -3.66 6.74 -3.55
C ASN A 333 -3.12 5.78 -4.62
N PHE A 334 -2.64 4.61 -4.19
CA PHE A 334 -2.20 3.56 -5.09
C PHE A 334 -3.31 3.11 -6.04
N TRP A 335 -4.54 2.93 -5.54
CA TRP A 335 -5.69 2.52 -6.36
C TRP A 335 -6.17 3.62 -7.31
N LEU A 336 -6.18 4.89 -6.87
CA LEU A 336 -6.43 6.02 -7.78
C LEU A 336 -5.36 6.08 -8.88
N PHE A 337 -4.09 5.86 -8.55
CA PHE A 337 -3.01 5.81 -9.51
C PHE A 337 -3.17 4.64 -10.50
N CYS A 338 -3.52 3.45 -10.01
CA CYS A 338 -3.84 2.29 -10.87
C CYS A 338 -5.02 2.58 -11.80
N TYR A 339 -6.05 3.27 -11.31
CA TYR A 339 -7.17 3.72 -12.13
C TYR A 339 -6.71 4.64 -13.26
N LEU A 340 -5.85 5.64 -12.97
CA LEU A 340 -5.30 6.54 -13.99
C LEU A 340 -4.48 5.78 -15.04
N VAL A 341 -3.67 4.80 -14.62
CA VAL A 341 -2.90 3.94 -15.54
C VAL A 341 -3.86 3.12 -16.41
N ALA A 342 -4.84 2.44 -15.81
CA ALA A 342 -5.78 1.57 -16.51
C ALA A 342 -6.69 2.32 -17.50
N TYR A 343 -7.05 3.57 -17.18
CA TYR A 343 -8.01 4.36 -17.99
C TYR A 343 -7.52 4.61 -19.42
N THR A 344 -6.20 4.51 -19.65
CA THR A 344 -5.57 4.67 -20.97
C THR A 344 -5.86 3.54 -21.94
N GLN A 345 -6.21 2.37 -21.42
CA GLN A 345 -6.35 1.20 -22.24
C GLN A 345 -7.64 1.29 -23.04
N PRO A 346 -7.61 0.93 -24.34
CA PRO A 346 -8.82 0.89 -25.15
C PRO A 346 -9.83 -0.10 -24.54
N GLU A 347 -11.10 0.05 -24.92
CA GLU A 347 -12.11 -0.95 -24.63
C GLU A 347 -11.75 -2.25 -25.35
N SER A 348 -11.84 -3.37 -24.63
CA SER A 348 -11.58 -4.67 -25.23
C SER A 348 -12.71 -5.10 -26.16
N SER A 349 -12.37 -5.31 -27.43
CA SER A 349 -13.28 -5.88 -28.44
C SER A 349 -13.19 -7.40 -28.55
N GLU A 350 -12.19 -8.03 -27.93
CA GLU A 350 -12.00 -9.47 -27.99
C GLU A 350 -12.88 -10.21 -26.98
N HIS A 351 -13.42 -11.36 -27.42
CA HIS A 351 -14.28 -12.21 -26.62
C HIS A 351 -13.91 -13.69 -26.82
N VAL A 352 -14.06 -14.47 -25.76
CA VAL A 352 -13.93 -15.93 -25.78
C VAL A 352 -15.28 -16.55 -25.44
N ASN A 353 -15.70 -17.53 -26.22
CA ASN A 353 -16.91 -18.30 -25.97
C ASN A 353 -16.63 -19.44 -24.97
N ILE A 354 -17.48 -19.57 -23.96
CA ILE A 354 -17.40 -20.63 -22.95
C ILE A 354 -18.37 -21.75 -23.35
N PRO A 355 -17.88 -22.96 -23.67
CA PRO A 355 -18.74 -24.09 -24.04
C PRO A 355 -19.75 -24.42 -22.93
N GLY A 356 -21.00 -24.67 -23.31
CA GLY A 356 -22.11 -25.00 -22.40
C GLY A 356 -21.75 -26.07 -21.35
N PRO A 357 -21.17 -27.22 -21.73
CA PRO A 357 -20.81 -28.28 -20.78
C PRO A 357 -19.79 -27.87 -19.71
N ARG A 358 -18.99 -26.83 -19.95
CA ARG A 358 -17.96 -26.35 -19.00
C ARG A 358 -18.50 -25.33 -17.99
N LYS A 359 -19.64 -24.70 -18.27
CA LYS A 359 -20.23 -23.64 -17.43
C LYS A 359 -20.44 -24.05 -15.96
N PRO A 360 -21.08 -25.19 -15.62
CA PRO A 360 -21.32 -25.54 -14.22
C PRO A 360 -20.01 -25.77 -13.45
N TRP A 361 -19.02 -26.41 -14.08
CA TRP A 361 -17.71 -26.66 -13.46
C TRP A 361 -16.91 -25.37 -13.22
N LEU A 362 -16.91 -24.45 -14.18
CA LEU A 362 -16.27 -23.15 -14.03
C LEU A 362 -16.95 -22.30 -12.94
N LEU A 363 -18.28 -22.36 -12.85
CA LEU A 363 -19.03 -21.66 -11.80
C LEU A 363 -18.73 -22.24 -10.42
N ALA A 364 -18.78 -23.56 -10.27
CA ALA A 364 -18.43 -24.23 -9.02
C ALA A 364 -16.98 -23.91 -8.62
N GLY A 365 -16.03 -23.99 -9.56
CA GLY A 365 -14.63 -23.63 -9.32
C GLY A 365 -14.46 -22.18 -8.87
N ALA A 366 -15.16 -21.24 -9.51
CA ALA A 366 -15.13 -19.83 -9.12
C ALA A 366 -15.69 -19.60 -7.70
N LEU A 367 -16.80 -20.24 -7.36
CA LEU A 367 -17.42 -20.13 -6.03
C LEU A 367 -16.52 -20.74 -4.95
N CYS A 368 -15.95 -21.93 -5.20
CA CYS A 368 -15.01 -22.57 -4.29
C CYS A 368 -13.75 -21.70 -4.08
N ALA A 369 -13.17 -21.16 -5.16
CA ALA A 369 -12.06 -20.23 -5.07
C ALA A 369 -12.43 -18.96 -4.29
N GLY A 370 -13.64 -18.44 -4.51
CA GLY A 370 -14.19 -17.31 -3.77
C GLY A 370 -14.26 -17.55 -2.26
N VAL A 371 -14.81 -18.69 -1.84
CA VAL A 371 -14.86 -19.09 -0.43
C VAL A 371 -13.46 -19.20 0.16
N PHE A 372 -12.54 -19.88 -0.54
CA PHE A 372 -11.14 -20.00 -0.09
C PHE A 372 -10.45 -18.64 0.07
N ILE A 373 -10.54 -17.76 -0.93
CA ILE A 373 -9.91 -16.43 -0.91
C ILE A 373 -10.55 -15.55 0.18
N SER A 374 -11.86 -15.65 0.42
CA SER A 374 -12.51 -14.90 1.50
C SER A 374 -11.96 -15.28 2.88
N GLY A 375 -11.67 -16.56 3.10
CA GLY A 375 -11.03 -17.04 4.33
C GLY A 375 -9.65 -16.40 4.51
N PHE A 376 -8.88 -16.33 3.42
CA PHE A 376 -7.57 -15.67 3.40
C PHE A 376 -7.64 -14.16 3.67
N ILE A 377 -8.64 -13.45 3.14
CA ILE A 377 -8.84 -12.01 3.36
C ILE A 377 -9.24 -11.73 4.81
N VAL A 378 -10.15 -12.53 5.38
CA VAL A 378 -10.77 -12.26 6.69
C VAL A 378 -9.89 -12.75 7.86
N ALA A 379 -9.09 -13.80 7.68
CA ALA A 379 -8.30 -14.41 8.75
C ALA A 379 -7.33 -13.43 9.44
N PRO A 380 -6.53 -12.60 8.72
CA PRO A 380 -5.62 -11.63 9.36
C PRO A 380 -6.36 -10.62 10.24
N TRP A 381 -7.49 -10.10 9.78
CA TRP A 381 -8.30 -9.17 10.58
C TRP A 381 -8.86 -9.82 11.85
N ARG A 382 -9.38 -11.04 11.74
CA ARG A 382 -9.85 -11.81 12.91
C ARG A 382 -8.71 -12.08 13.89
N ALA A 383 -7.53 -12.46 13.39
CA ALA A 383 -6.34 -12.67 14.21
C ALA A 383 -5.93 -11.38 14.95
N GLN A 384 -5.91 -10.24 14.25
CA GLN A 384 -5.58 -8.94 14.85
C GLN A 384 -6.59 -8.54 15.94
N ARG A 385 -7.89 -8.76 15.73
CA ARG A 385 -8.91 -8.49 16.75
C ARG A 385 -8.70 -9.34 18.01
N LYS A 386 -8.35 -10.62 17.84
CA LYS A 386 -8.04 -11.53 18.96
C LYS A 386 -6.79 -11.07 19.71
N LEU A 387 -5.77 -10.61 18.99
CA LEU A 387 -4.54 -10.06 19.57
C LEU A 387 -4.81 -8.80 20.40
N VAL A 388 -5.56 -7.83 19.85
CA VAL A 388 -5.93 -6.59 20.56
C VAL A 388 -6.74 -6.92 21.82
N LYS A 389 -7.76 -7.77 21.71
CA LYS A 389 -8.60 -8.19 22.85
C LYS A 389 -7.80 -8.92 23.93
N ALA A 390 -6.81 -9.73 23.55
CA ALA A 390 -5.93 -10.39 24.51
C ALA A 390 -5.08 -9.37 25.31
N ARG A 391 -4.61 -8.31 24.66
CA ARG A 391 -3.88 -7.22 25.34
C ARG A 391 -4.77 -6.48 26.31
N GLU A 392 -5.98 -6.09 25.88
CA GLU A 392 -6.97 -5.40 26.72
C GLU A 392 -7.30 -6.19 27.99
N ILE A 393 -7.69 -7.47 27.83
CA ILE A 393 -7.99 -8.36 28.97
C ILE A 393 -6.80 -8.46 29.92
N TYR A 394 -5.59 -8.68 29.39
CA TYR A 394 -4.42 -8.78 30.25
C TYR A 394 -4.09 -7.45 30.96
N SER A 395 -4.26 -6.30 30.29
CA SER A 395 -4.01 -4.98 30.90
C SER A 395 -5.03 -4.62 31.98
N GLU A 396 -6.30 -4.97 31.78
CA GLU A 396 -7.41 -4.58 32.66
C GLU A 396 -7.59 -5.53 33.85
N THR A 397 -7.66 -6.84 33.58
CA THR A 397 -8.04 -7.83 34.61
C THR A 397 -6.90 -8.74 35.02
N ARG A 398 -5.75 -8.69 34.34
CA ARG A 398 -4.63 -9.63 34.51
C ARG A 398 -5.04 -11.10 34.30
N ASP A 399 -6.17 -11.36 33.63
CA ASP A 399 -6.67 -12.71 33.33
C ASP A 399 -5.80 -13.37 32.24
N LEU A 400 -4.70 -13.97 32.70
CA LEU A 400 -3.70 -14.59 31.85
C LEU A 400 -4.24 -15.79 31.05
N PRO A 401 -4.98 -16.77 31.63
CA PRO A 401 -5.50 -17.91 30.88
C PRO A 401 -6.35 -17.49 29.69
N ARG A 402 -7.24 -16.51 29.90
CA ARG A 402 -8.11 -16.01 28.83
C ARG A 402 -7.34 -15.27 27.74
N ALA A 403 -6.37 -14.44 28.13
CA ALA A 403 -5.50 -13.75 27.17
C ALA A 403 -4.70 -14.74 26.31
N LEU A 404 -4.11 -15.78 26.92
CA LEU A 404 -3.36 -16.82 26.19
C LEU A 404 -4.25 -17.62 25.23
N SER A 405 -5.50 -17.96 25.62
CA SER A 405 -6.45 -18.64 24.73
C SER A 405 -6.73 -17.82 23.46
N LEU A 406 -6.96 -16.51 23.61
CA LEU A 406 -7.19 -15.63 22.46
C LEU A 406 -5.96 -15.52 21.55
N LEU A 407 -4.74 -15.53 22.11
CA LEU A 407 -3.52 -15.51 21.32
C LEU A 407 -3.28 -16.83 20.57
N GLN A 408 -3.64 -17.97 21.17
CA GLN A 408 -3.60 -19.25 20.48
C GLN A 408 -4.61 -19.29 19.32
N GLU A 409 -5.82 -18.76 19.50
CA GLU A 409 -6.79 -18.59 18.41
C GLU A 409 -6.25 -17.66 17.31
N ALA A 410 -5.62 -16.54 17.68
CA ALA A 410 -4.98 -15.64 16.73
C ALA A 410 -3.88 -16.35 15.92
N ALA A 411 -3.03 -17.13 16.60
CA ALA A 411 -1.98 -17.93 15.97
C ALA A 411 -2.53 -19.05 15.07
N ARG A 412 -3.69 -19.63 15.37
CA ARG A 412 -4.36 -20.60 14.48
C ARG A 412 -4.90 -19.93 13.22
N LEU A 413 -5.46 -18.73 13.35
CA LEU A 413 -5.98 -17.96 12.22
C LEU A 413 -4.87 -17.42 11.31
N ALA A 414 -3.73 -17.01 11.88
CA ALA A 414 -2.59 -16.45 11.17
C ALA A 414 -1.25 -17.08 11.63
N PRO A 415 -1.00 -18.38 11.32
CA PRO A 415 0.14 -19.13 11.86
C PRO A 415 1.51 -18.67 11.38
N ARG A 416 1.55 -17.77 10.39
CA ARG A 416 2.77 -17.18 9.84
C ARG A 416 2.96 -15.72 10.27
N GLN A 417 2.13 -15.18 11.17
CA GLN A 417 2.32 -13.86 11.76
C GLN A 417 3.08 -13.98 13.10
N PRO A 418 4.14 -13.19 13.32
CA PRO A 418 4.98 -13.31 14.51
C PRO A 418 4.31 -12.76 15.79
N ASP A 419 3.38 -11.79 15.66
CA ASP A 419 2.95 -10.96 16.79
C ASP A 419 2.22 -11.73 17.88
N ALA A 420 1.40 -12.72 17.52
CA ALA A 420 0.73 -13.58 18.50
C ALA A 420 1.74 -14.39 19.32
N TYR A 421 2.77 -14.95 18.68
CA TYR A 421 3.81 -15.73 19.35
C TYR A 421 4.69 -14.88 20.26
N LEU A 422 5.09 -13.69 19.79
CA LEU A 422 5.90 -12.77 20.59
C LEU A 422 5.12 -12.25 21.80
N LEU A 423 3.81 -12.01 21.66
CA LEU A 423 2.98 -11.62 22.80
C LEU A 423 2.73 -12.81 23.75
N MET A 424 2.55 -14.03 23.25
CA MET A 424 2.50 -15.23 24.12
C MET A 424 3.78 -15.40 24.92
N ALA A 425 4.95 -15.19 24.30
CA ALA A 425 6.23 -15.21 25.01
C ALA A 425 6.29 -14.16 26.13
N GLN A 426 5.76 -12.95 25.89
CA GLN A 426 5.73 -11.90 26.91
C GLN A 426 4.82 -12.24 28.09
N LEU A 427 3.67 -12.86 27.85
CA LEU A 427 2.67 -13.13 28.88
C LEU A 427 2.88 -14.47 29.61
N THR A 428 3.61 -15.41 29.02
CA THR A 428 3.78 -16.76 29.60
C THR A 428 4.78 -16.75 30.77
N PRO A 429 4.39 -17.19 31.97
CA PRO A 429 5.27 -17.23 33.15
C PRO A 429 6.27 -18.40 33.10
N ASP A 430 5.87 -19.53 32.52
CA ASP A 430 6.74 -20.69 32.34
C ASP A 430 7.87 -20.39 31.35
N PHE A 431 9.12 -20.42 31.83
CA PHE A 431 10.28 -20.03 31.04
C PHE A 431 10.51 -20.92 29.82
N GLN A 432 10.21 -22.22 29.89
CA GLN A 432 10.40 -23.13 28.78
C GLN A 432 9.40 -22.85 27.65
N ARG A 433 8.11 -22.70 27.95
CA ARG A 433 7.10 -22.29 26.95
C ARG A 433 7.37 -20.90 26.40
N LYS A 434 7.83 -19.97 27.25
CA LYS A 434 8.24 -18.62 26.83
C LYS A 434 9.38 -18.68 25.82
N LEU A 435 10.39 -19.52 26.06
CA LEU A 435 11.48 -19.79 25.13
C LEU A 435 10.96 -20.31 23.78
N ASP A 436 10.05 -21.29 23.80
CA ASP A 436 9.48 -21.87 22.57
C ASP A 436 8.71 -20.83 21.73
N TRP A 437 7.88 -20.01 22.38
CA TRP A 437 7.14 -18.94 21.72
C TRP A 437 8.05 -17.85 21.18
N GLN A 438 9.06 -17.45 21.95
CA GLN A 438 10.04 -16.46 21.50
C GLN A 438 10.82 -16.98 20.29
N ALA A 439 11.25 -18.24 20.32
CA ALA A 439 11.95 -18.88 19.22
C ALA A 439 11.07 -18.96 17.96
N ARG A 440 9.78 -19.28 18.10
CA ARG A 440 8.83 -19.27 16.98
C ARG A 440 8.66 -17.87 16.40
N GLY A 441 8.49 -16.85 17.25
CA GLY A 441 8.37 -15.46 16.82
C GLY A 441 9.61 -14.95 16.09
N ALA A 442 10.80 -15.25 16.60
CA ALA A 442 12.08 -14.90 15.98
C ALA A 442 12.27 -15.57 14.61
N ARG A 443 11.87 -16.84 14.45
CA ARG A 443 11.91 -17.53 13.15
C ARG A 443 10.94 -16.96 12.12
N LEU A 444 9.76 -16.48 12.55
CA LEU A 444 8.76 -15.87 11.66
C LEU A 444 9.10 -14.44 11.26
N ASN A 445 9.90 -13.73 12.05
CA ASN A 445 10.50 -12.46 11.67
C ASN A 445 12.00 -12.45 12.02
N PRO A 446 12.83 -13.05 11.17
CA PRO A 446 14.26 -13.21 11.46
C PRO A 446 15.04 -11.88 11.39
N TYR A 447 14.41 -10.81 10.90
CA TYR A 447 15.02 -9.49 10.76
C TYR A 447 14.74 -8.55 11.94
N ARG A 448 14.04 -9.02 12.98
CA ARG A 448 13.76 -8.25 14.20
C ARG A 448 14.85 -8.48 15.25
N PRO A 449 15.79 -7.54 15.46
CA PRO A 449 16.95 -7.76 16.36
C PRO A 449 16.53 -8.03 17.80
N LYS A 450 15.49 -7.32 18.28
CA LYS A 450 14.95 -7.51 19.62
C LYS A 450 14.52 -8.96 19.87
N SER A 451 13.89 -9.62 18.89
CA SER A 451 13.39 -10.97 19.09
C SER A 451 14.50 -12.00 19.33
N TRP A 452 15.66 -11.82 18.69
CA TRP A 452 16.83 -12.66 18.89
C TRP A 452 17.55 -12.37 20.20
N LYS A 453 17.66 -11.10 20.60
CA LYS A 453 18.22 -10.71 21.91
C LYS A 453 17.38 -11.27 23.06
N ASP A 454 16.07 -11.04 23.02
CA ASP A 454 15.14 -11.57 24.02
C ASP A 454 15.22 -13.12 24.10
N LEU A 455 15.43 -13.81 22.96
CA LEU A 455 15.60 -15.26 22.93
C LEU A 455 16.91 -15.72 23.60
N ALA A 456 18.02 -15.07 23.26
CA ALA A 456 19.33 -15.37 23.84
C ALA A 456 19.36 -15.08 25.36
N ASP A 457 18.70 -14.01 25.80
CA ASP A 457 18.60 -13.66 27.22
C ASP A 457 17.78 -14.71 27.99
N LEU A 458 16.70 -15.22 27.41
CA LEU A 458 15.93 -16.33 28.00
C LEU A 458 16.77 -17.61 28.11
N GLN A 459 17.58 -17.93 27.10
CA GLN A 459 18.49 -19.09 27.13
C GLN A 459 19.55 -18.93 28.22
N LYS A 460 20.16 -17.74 28.34
CA LYS A 460 21.11 -17.43 29.43
C LYS A 460 20.44 -17.61 30.80
N HIS A 461 19.21 -17.15 30.97
CA HIS A 461 18.45 -17.28 32.21
C HIS A 461 18.19 -18.75 32.59
N LEU A 462 18.08 -19.63 31.60
CA LEU A 462 17.94 -21.08 31.77
C LEU A 462 19.28 -21.82 31.89
N GLY A 463 20.41 -21.11 31.98
CA GLY A 463 21.75 -21.72 32.02
C GLY A 463 22.26 -22.23 30.67
N GLN A 464 21.58 -21.95 29.56
CA GLN A 464 21.90 -22.41 28.21
C GLN A 464 22.82 -21.41 27.47
N THR A 465 23.93 -21.02 28.09
CA THR A 465 24.82 -19.95 27.60
C THR A 465 25.38 -20.21 26.19
N GLU A 466 25.77 -21.45 25.89
CA GLU A 466 26.28 -21.81 24.55
C GLU A 466 25.18 -21.72 23.48
N GLN A 467 23.95 -22.11 23.82
CA GLN A 467 22.82 -21.97 22.91
C GLN A 467 22.46 -20.50 22.67
N ALA A 468 22.62 -19.64 23.68
CA ALA A 468 22.44 -18.20 23.53
C ALA A 468 23.45 -17.59 22.54
N ARG A 469 24.72 -18.00 22.61
CA ARG A 469 25.77 -17.59 21.66
C ARG A 469 25.43 -18.05 20.25
N GLU A 470 25.05 -19.32 20.08
CA GLU A 470 24.68 -19.86 18.77
C GLU A 470 23.43 -19.16 18.20
N THR A 471 22.46 -18.83 19.05
CA THR A 471 21.26 -18.07 18.65
C THR A 471 21.62 -16.69 18.09
N LEU A 472 22.54 -15.97 18.73
CA LEU A 472 23.02 -14.67 18.24
C LEU A 472 23.85 -14.83 16.96
N ARG A 473 24.67 -15.89 16.84
CA ARG A 473 25.39 -16.22 15.59
C ARG A 473 24.44 -16.52 14.43
N GLN A 474 23.37 -17.27 14.68
CA GLN A 474 22.33 -17.53 13.68
C GLN A 474 21.66 -16.23 13.24
N ALA A 475 21.32 -15.35 14.19
CA ALA A 475 20.70 -14.06 13.92
C ALA A 475 21.58 -13.15 13.03
N ARG A 476 22.91 -13.23 13.14
CA ARG A 476 23.84 -12.47 12.28
C ARG A 476 23.72 -12.77 10.78
N ARG A 477 23.18 -13.94 10.41
CA ARG A 477 22.88 -14.25 8.99
C ARG A 477 21.83 -13.32 8.39
N TYR A 478 20.94 -12.78 9.22
CA TYR A 478 19.88 -11.86 8.82
C TYR A 478 20.18 -10.41 9.22
N ILE A 479 20.93 -10.23 10.32
CA ILE A 479 21.23 -8.94 10.94
C ILE A 479 22.75 -8.86 11.18
N PRO A 480 23.56 -8.52 10.16
CA PRO A 480 25.02 -8.64 10.23
C PRO A 480 25.68 -7.84 11.36
N TRP A 481 25.05 -6.74 11.78
CA TRP A 481 25.56 -5.86 12.83
C TRP A 481 25.20 -6.29 14.26
N LEU A 482 24.44 -7.37 14.45
CA LEU A 482 24.02 -7.83 15.78
C LEU A 482 25.22 -8.38 16.56
N THR A 483 25.66 -7.68 17.60
CA THR A 483 26.77 -8.10 18.49
C THR A 483 26.33 -9.16 19.51
N GLU A 484 27.30 -9.93 20.03
CA GLU A 484 27.10 -10.96 21.08
C GLU A 484 26.80 -10.37 22.47
#